data_AF-A0A815VVI7-F1
#
_entry.id   AF-A0A815VVI7-F1
#
_cell.length_a   1.000
_cell.length_b   1.000
_cell.length_c   1.000
_cell.angle_alpha   90.00
_cell.angle_beta   90.00
_cell.angle_gamma   90.00
#
_symmetry.space_group_name_H-M   'P 1'
#
loop_
_entity.id
_entity.type
_entity.pdbx_description
1 polymer ?
#
loop_
_entity_poly.entity_id
_entity_poly.type
_entity_poly.pdbx_seq_one_letter_code
_entity_poly.pdbx_strand_id
1 'polypeptide(L)'
;MYQQLYVLLIIILCICGDCESEQSFGIDFDRNTFIKDGKPFQYISGSIHMYRMPREYWNDRLEKMWAAGLNAIETYVFWDQHEPIEGVYNFDDTNDLVFTREIIQ
;
A
#
# COMPACT_ATOMS: atom_id res chain seq x y z
N MET A 1 19.26 36.83 -26.75
CA MET A 1 18.97 35.48 -27.27
C MET A 1 18.89 34.44 -26.14
N TYR A 2 19.92 34.27 -25.30
CA TYR A 2 19.92 33.30 -24.18
C TYR A 2 18.83 33.52 -23.12
N GLN A 3 18.44 34.78 -22.86
CA GLN A 3 17.41 35.12 -21.89
C GLN A 3 16.00 34.65 -22.29
N GLN A 4 15.70 34.62 -23.60
CA GLN A 4 14.44 34.07 -24.09
C GLN A 4 14.41 32.54 -24.01
N LEU A 5 15.56 31.88 -24.13
CA LEU A 5 15.68 30.43 -23.99
C LEU A 5 15.44 29.97 -22.54
N TYR A 6 15.92 30.72 -21.55
CA TYR A 6 15.70 30.44 -20.12
C TYR A 6 14.24 30.57 -19.71
N VAL A 7 13.55 31.59 -20.23
CA VAL A 7 12.11 31.80 -19.98
C VAL A 7 11.30 30.65 -20.57
N LEU A 8 11.63 30.18 -21.77
CA LEU A 8 10.97 29.01 -22.37
C LEU A 8 11.23 27.72 -21.59
N LEU A 9 12.44 27.51 -21.07
CA LEU A 9 12.79 26.36 -20.23
C LEU A 9 11.98 26.36 -18.92
N ILE A 10 11.83 27.52 -18.28
CA ILE A 10 11.03 27.69 -17.06
C ILE A 10 9.55 27.43 -17.34
N ILE A 11 9.02 27.92 -18.47
CA ILE A 11 7.63 27.67 -18.87
C ILE A 11 7.39 26.17 -19.13
N ILE A 12 8.32 25.48 -19.78
CA ILE A 12 8.23 24.02 -20.02
C ILE A 12 8.28 23.26 -18.69
N LEU A 13 9.15 23.64 -17.75
CA LEU A 13 9.23 23.07 -16.40
C LEU A 13 7.93 23.32 -15.60
N CYS A 14 7.28 24.49 -15.75
CA CYS A 14 6.00 24.77 -15.08
C CYS A 14 4.81 24.02 -15.69
N ILE A 15 4.81 23.76 -17.01
CA ILE A 15 3.75 22.97 -17.67
C ILE A 15 3.93 21.47 -17.39
N CYS A 16 5.18 21.02 -17.22
CA CYS A 16 5.51 19.67 -16.72
C CYS A 16 5.44 19.55 -15.20
N GLY A 17 5.02 20.60 -14.48
CA GLY A 17 4.84 20.58 -13.03
C GLY A 17 3.74 19.60 -12.65
N ASP A 18 4.19 18.36 -12.43
CA ASP A 18 3.57 17.22 -11.78
C ASP A 18 2.06 17.35 -11.50
N CYS A 19 1.27 16.57 -12.25
CA CYS A 19 -0.01 16.08 -11.78
C CYS A 19 0.29 15.08 -10.65
N GLU A 20 0.61 15.59 -9.45
CA GLU A 20 0.62 14.79 -8.24
C GLU A 20 -0.82 14.28 -8.05
N SER A 21 -1.08 13.05 -8.49
CA SER A 21 -2.29 12.36 -8.09
C SER A 21 -2.21 12.14 -6.59
N GLU A 22 -2.98 12.91 -5.83
CA GLU A 22 -3.13 12.71 -4.40
C GLU A 22 -3.52 11.24 -4.15
N GLN A 23 -2.81 10.57 -3.23
CA GLN A 23 -3.07 9.18 -2.89
C GLN A 23 -4.53 9.04 -2.47
N SER A 24 -5.30 8.31 -3.27
CA SER A 24 -6.74 8.23 -3.08
C SER A 24 -7.26 6.85 -3.45
N PHE A 25 -8.26 6.40 -2.68
CA PHE A 25 -8.98 5.18 -2.94
C PHE A 25 -10.47 5.44 -2.75
N GLY A 26 -11.27 5.17 -3.77
CA GLY A 26 -12.70 5.45 -3.78
C GLY A 26 -13.50 4.37 -4.49
N ILE A 27 -14.82 4.48 -4.35
CA ILE A 27 -15.78 3.61 -5.03
C ILE A 27 -16.52 4.46 -6.06
N ASP A 28 -16.47 4.05 -7.32
CA ASP A 28 -17.29 4.60 -8.39
C ASP A 28 -18.54 3.71 -8.53
N PHE A 29 -19.64 4.18 -7.95
CA PHE A 29 -20.92 3.47 -7.94
C PHE A 29 -21.57 3.41 -9.33
N ASP A 30 -21.34 4.41 -10.19
CA ASP A 30 -21.92 4.47 -11.53
C ASP A 30 -21.25 3.45 -12.46
N ARG A 31 -19.92 3.30 -12.34
CA ARG A 31 -19.12 2.36 -13.14
C ARG A 31 -18.90 1.01 -12.44
N ASN A 32 -19.44 0.83 -11.24
CA ASN A 32 -19.30 -0.38 -10.41
C ASN A 32 -17.82 -0.85 -10.29
N THR A 33 -16.93 0.08 -9.97
CA THR A 33 -15.48 -0.18 -9.89
C THR A 33 -14.83 0.62 -8.76
N PHE A 34 -13.62 0.23 -8.37
CA PHE A 34 -12.80 1.06 -7.50
C PHE A 34 -12.00 2.06 -8.31
N ILE A 35 -11.67 3.19 -7.69
CA ILE A 35 -10.78 4.20 -8.23
C ILE A 35 -9.58 4.30 -7.30
N LYS A 36 -8.37 4.09 -7.82
CA LYS A 36 -7.11 4.34 -7.13
C LYS A 36 -6.35 5.43 -7.87
N ASP A 37 -6.01 6.52 -7.18
CA ASP A 37 -5.22 7.64 -7.74
C ASP A 37 -5.81 8.18 -9.06
N GLY A 38 -7.14 8.35 -9.07
CA GLY A 38 -7.92 8.83 -10.22
C GLY A 38 -8.12 7.83 -11.37
N LYS A 39 -7.66 6.58 -11.24
CA LYS A 39 -7.75 5.54 -12.28
C LYS A 39 -8.62 4.36 -11.83
N PRO A 40 -9.39 3.72 -12.73
CA PRO A 40 -10.07 2.46 -12.43
C PRO A 40 -9.09 1.41 -11.90
N PHE A 41 -9.49 0.74 -10.83
CA PHE A 41 -8.65 -0.22 -10.10
C PHE A 41 -9.44 -1.48 -9.77
N GLN A 42 -8.77 -2.62 -9.93
CA GLN A 42 -9.25 -3.93 -9.51
C GLN A 42 -8.16 -4.58 -8.68
N TYR A 43 -8.48 -4.95 -7.44
CA TYR A 43 -7.56 -5.74 -6.64
C TYR A 43 -7.66 -7.23 -7.00
N ILE A 44 -6.50 -7.89 -7.01
CA ILE A 44 -6.34 -9.33 -7.02
C ILE A 44 -5.59 -9.64 -5.74
N SER A 45 -6.32 -10.14 -4.74
CA SER A 45 -5.83 -10.32 -3.38
C SER A 45 -5.60 -11.78 -3.03
N GLY A 46 -4.71 -12.02 -2.07
CA GLY A 46 -4.53 -13.31 -1.41
C GLY A 46 -4.41 -13.12 0.10
N SER A 47 -4.98 -14.04 0.87
CA SER A 47 -4.94 -13.98 2.32
C SER A 47 -3.64 -14.56 2.88
N ILE A 48 -2.99 -13.82 3.76
CA ILE A 48 -1.77 -14.21 4.47
C ILE A 48 -1.86 -13.71 5.91
N HIS A 49 -1.70 -14.60 6.88
CA HIS A 49 -1.79 -14.24 8.29
C HIS A 49 -0.38 -14.27 8.88
N MET A 50 0.24 -13.10 8.98
CA MET A 50 1.66 -12.96 9.37
C MET A 50 1.99 -13.66 10.70
N TYR A 51 1.05 -13.60 11.66
CA TYR A 51 1.14 -14.31 12.94
C TYR A 51 1.39 -15.83 12.83
N ARG A 52 0.93 -16.48 11.74
CA ARG A 52 1.06 -17.94 11.57
C ARG A 52 2.45 -18.38 11.09
N MET A 53 3.38 -17.44 10.92
CA MET A 53 4.69 -17.73 10.35
C MET A 53 5.78 -16.91 11.04
N PRO A 54 6.99 -17.48 11.21
CA PRO A 54 8.15 -16.71 11.65
C PRO A 54 8.42 -15.50 10.74
N ARG A 55 8.79 -14.37 11.35
CA ARG A 55 9.02 -13.08 10.69
C ARG A 55 10.04 -13.15 9.54
N GLU A 56 11.05 -14.00 9.68
CA GLU A 56 12.08 -14.26 8.66
C GLU A 56 11.54 -14.75 7.31
N TYR A 57 10.33 -15.32 7.28
CA TYR A 57 9.70 -15.79 6.04
C TYR A 57 8.71 -14.81 5.40
N TRP A 58 8.41 -13.68 6.04
CA TRP A 58 7.35 -12.78 5.56
C TRP A 58 7.67 -12.22 4.18
N ASN A 59 8.90 -11.73 3.97
CA ASN A 59 9.34 -11.23 2.66
C ASN A 59 9.28 -12.32 1.58
N ASP A 60 9.77 -13.53 1.87
CA ASP A 60 9.69 -14.67 0.93
C ASP A 60 8.24 -14.96 0.50
N ARG A 61 7.27 -14.86 1.42
CA ARG A 61 5.87 -15.10 1.08
C ARG A 61 5.27 -13.96 0.27
N LEU A 62 5.56 -12.72 0.65
CA LEU A 62 5.11 -11.52 -0.08
C LEU A 62 5.66 -11.49 -1.51
N GLU A 63 6.94 -11.83 -1.70
CA GLU A 63 7.55 -11.93 -3.03
C GLU A 63 6.89 -13.00 -3.89
N LYS A 64 6.55 -14.17 -3.32
CA LYS A 64 5.83 -15.23 -4.04
C LYS A 64 4.41 -14.84 -4.39
N MET A 65 3.73 -14.12 -3.50
CA MET A 65 2.39 -13.58 -3.75
C MET A 65 2.41 -12.54 -4.87
N TRP A 66 3.38 -11.62 -4.85
CA TRP A 66 3.61 -10.67 -5.93
C TRP A 66 3.91 -11.37 -7.26
N ALA A 67 4.81 -12.36 -7.26
CA ALA A 67 5.17 -13.14 -8.44
C ALA A 67 3.98 -13.96 -9.00
N ALA A 68 3.00 -14.30 -8.17
CA ALA A 68 1.75 -14.92 -8.59
C ALA A 68 0.75 -13.92 -9.23
N GLY A 69 1.08 -12.63 -9.27
CA GLY A 69 0.27 -11.57 -9.88
C GLY A 69 -0.70 -10.88 -8.92
N LEU A 70 -0.53 -11.06 -7.60
CA LEU A 70 -1.33 -10.35 -6.61
C LEU A 70 -0.86 -8.90 -6.49
N ASN A 71 -1.82 -7.97 -6.40
CA ASN A 71 -1.56 -6.53 -6.23
C ASN A 71 -2.12 -5.98 -4.91
N ALA A 72 -2.67 -6.86 -4.08
CA ALA A 72 -3.16 -6.60 -2.74
C ALA A 72 -2.95 -7.84 -1.89
N ILE A 73 -2.89 -7.66 -0.57
CA ILE A 73 -2.96 -8.76 0.37
C ILE A 73 -4.09 -8.54 1.37
N GLU A 74 -4.57 -9.64 1.95
CA GLU A 74 -5.57 -9.64 3.00
C GLU A 74 -5.00 -10.32 4.25
N THR A 75 -5.17 -9.71 5.42
CA THR A 75 -4.74 -10.30 6.70
C THR A 75 -5.75 -9.99 7.79
N TYR A 76 -5.89 -10.92 8.74
CA TYR A 76 -6.64 -10.68 9.97
C TYR A 76 -5.75 -10.07 11.06
N VAL A 77 -6.38 -9.28 11.93
CA VAL A 77 -5.84 -8.88 13.22
C VAL A 77 -6.44 -9.78 14.29
N PHE A 78 -5.59 -10.57 14.96
CA PHE A 78 -6.01 -11.54 15.97
C PHE A 78 -6.08 -10.86 17.35
N TRP A 79 -7.23 -10.28 17.70
CA TRP A 79 -7.39 -9.50 18.93
C TRP A 79 -6.98 -10.27 20.19
N ASP A 80 -7.29 -11.57 20.26
CA ASP A 80 -6.92 -12.45 21.37
C ASP A 80 -5.40 -12.53 21.62
N GLN A 81 -4.59 -12.35 20.58
CA GLN A 81 -3.13 -12.29 20.69
C GLN A 81 -2.63 -10.90 21.08
N HIS A 82 -3.35 -9.86 20.67
CA HIS A 82 -3.01 -8.48 20.95
C HIS A 82 -3.48 -8.01 22.32
N GLU A 83 -4.50 -8.65 22.90
CA GLU A 83 -5.01 -8.41 24.26
C GLU A 83 -5.34 -9.76 24.93
N PRO A 84 -4.32 -10.56 25.30
CA PRO A 84 -4.53 -11.88 25.90
C PRO A 84 -5.18 -11.79 27.30
N ILE A 85 -5.00 -10.66 27.98
CA ILE A 85 -5.63 -10.31 29.24
C ILE A 85 -6.20 -8.91 29.07
N GLU A 86 -7.44 -8.68 29.52
CA GLU A 86 -8.10 -7.38 29.44
C GLU A 86 -7.20 -6.25 29.96
N GLY A 87 -6.97 -5.25 29.12
CA GLY A 87 -6.09 -4.11 29.36
C GLY A 87 -4.58 -4.35 29.18
N VAL A 88 -4.15 -5.58 28.87
CA VAL A 88 -2.74 -5.95 28.65
C VAL A 88 -2.50 -6.19 27.17
N TYR A 89 -1.85 -5.22 26.51
CA TYR A 89 -1.61 -5.28 25.07
C TYR A 89 -0.26 -5.89 24.71
N ASN A 90 -0.21 -6.64 23.61
CA ASN A 90 0.99 -7.25 23.04
C ASN A 90 1.10 -6.93 21.54
N PHE A 91 2.14 -6.18 21.17
CA PHE A 91 2.48 -5.86 19.78
C PHE A 91 3.93 -6.29 19.44
N ASP A 92 4.47 -7.25 20.18
CA ASP A 92 5.85 -7.71 20.02
C ASP A 92 5.96 -8.80 18.94
N ASP A 93 7.14 -8.89 18.32
CA ASP A 93 7.51 -9.93 17.35
C ASP A 93 6.46 -10.18 16.25
N THR A 94 5.76 -11.30 16.26
CA THR A 94 4.76 -11.64 15.22
C THR A 94 3.42 -10.93 15.39
N ASN A 95 3.20 -10.22 16.51
CA ASN A 95 2.03 -9.37 16.78
C ASN A 95 2.23 -7.89 16.40
N ASP A 96 3.32 -7.57 15.73
CA ASP A 96 3.65 -6.20 15.33
C ASP A 96 2.85 -5.77 14.09
N LEU A 97 1.72 -5.09 14.33
CA LEU A 97 0.86 -4.56 13.27
C LEU A 97 1.52 -3.43 12.47
N VAL A 98 2.41 -2.65 13.09
CA VAL A 98 3.06 -1.51 12.43
C VAL A 98 4.07 -2.02 11.41
N PHE A 99 4.94 -2.94 11.83
CA PHE A 99 5.90 -3.55 10.92
C PHE A 99 5.20 -4.33 9.80
N THR A 100 4.09 -5.02 10.11
CA THR A 100 3.28 -5.68 9.08
C THR A 100 2.82 -4.69 8.02
N ARG A 101 2.36 -3.49 8.41
CA ARG A 101 1.97 -2.45 7.45
C ARG A 101 3.16 -1.95 6.62
N GLU A 102 4.32 -1.73 7.25
CA GLU A 102 5.51 -1.19 6.58
C GLU A 102 6.04 -2.08 5.46
N ILE A 103 6.00 -3.41 5.62
CA ILE A 103 6.51 -4.34 4.60
C ILE A 103 5.57 -4.53 3.40
N ILE A 104 4.33 -4.04 3.47
CA ILE A 104 3.30 -4.22 2.43
C ILE A 104 3.21 -2.99 1.50
N GLN A 105 3.63 -1.81 1.97
CA GLN A 105 3.55 -0.53 1.24
C GLN A 105 4.71 -0.35 0.26
#